data_AF-A0A7Y6UFY0-F1
#
_entry.id   AF-A0A7Y6UFY0-F1
#
_cell.length_a   1.000
_cell.length_b   1.000
_cell.length_c   1.000
_cell.angle_alpha   90.00
_cell.angle_beta   90.00
_cell.angle_gamma   90.00
#
_symmetry.space_group_name_H-M   'P 1'
#
loop_
_entity.id
_entity.type
_entity.pdbx_description
1 polymer ?
#
loop_
_entity_poly.entity_id
_entity_poly.type
_entity_poly.pdbx_seq_one_letter_code
_entity_poly.pdbx_strand_id
1 'polypeptide(L)'
;MKRSCLLFAVLTTQLGACSLVSGKFSSGSTPAPTSTAPAETSTPSSKPASAAASIDRSKLPAALADKIDRLTSDPTSANQRATYYRILDESADLFAKNWDAYQARLAVVSPVVEKAAKLRAANKLAEARALIETVITPVTRDPSSGRIKLARQTVEPIDAELPAVYELIAIARAQNDMLRVVEASADIYLRRKVEPARDRELTIWLAATQYDLIQGLGVLGGKDVDDLAKILGDAHSAKQAGAEAVMNYLGAIEDLGLKRVLSDFEAKLAPETWVMMTWRDRTSSAKVQNNKLTSSKKLTWQIPYDCVVTNRIESINPVTGFVRYVEKCKYRTESRLVTIEATLAGALPAWASSKGDKIIARSKHGGPNWVLDQFAVPDLRFVDDVTVYPFRSPY
;
A
#
# COMPACT_ATOMS: atom_id res chain seq x y z
N MET A 1 10.90 -52.28 -9.01
CA MET A 1 10.56 -51.40 -7.87
C MET A 1 11.06 -49.99 -8.19
N LYS A 2 10.17 -49.05 -8.50
CA LYS A 2 10.51 -47.67 -8.89
C LYS A 2 10.53 -46.78 -7.65
N ARG A 3 11.68 -46.20 -7.31
CA ARG A 3 11.83 -45.19 -6.24
C ARG A 3 11.71 -43.80 -6.86
N SER A 4 10.73 -43.02 -6.39
CA SER A 4 10.55 -41.61 -6.72
C SER A 4 11.55 -40.77 -5.92
N CYS A 5 12.39 -39.99 -6.60
CA CYS A 5 13.20 -38.93 -5.99
C CYS A 5 12.39 -37.63 -6.00
N LEU A 6 12.15 -37.06 -4.82
CA LEU A 6 11.66 -35.69 -4.63
C LEU A 6 12.84 -34.73 -4.78
N LEU A 7 12.85 -33.91 -5.83
CA LEU A 7 13.75 -32.77 -5.97
C LEU A 7 13.11 -31.52 -5.34
N PHE A 8 13.81 -30.88 -4.40
CA PHE A 8 13.55 -29.50 -3.98
C PHE A 8 14.35 -28.56 -4.88
N ALA A 9 13.68 -27.66 -5.60
CA ALA A 9 14.32 -26.59 -6.37
C ALA A 9 14.38 -25.32 -5.51
N VAL A 10 15.59 -24.80 -5.31
CA VAL A 10 15.87 -23.49 -4.70
C VAL A 10 15.88 -22.44 -5.82
N LEU A 11 15.03 -21.42 -5.71
CA LEU A 11 14.91 -20.33 -6.68
C LEU A 11 15.84 -19.18 -6.29
N THR A 12 16.88 -18.91 -7.07
CA THR A 12 17.70 -17.69 -6.96
C THR A 12 17.23 -16.65 -7.97
N THR A 13 16.76 -15.50 -7.49
CA THR A 13 16.42 -14.32 -8.30
C THR A 13 17.69 -13.57 -8.71
N GLN A 14 17.98 -13.52 -10.02
CA GLN A 14 19.02 -12.65 -10.59
C GLN A 14 18.45 -11.26 -10.89
N LEU A 15 19.12 -10.23 -10.37
CA LEU A 15 18.98 -8.82 -10.72
C LEU A 15 19.54 -8.59 -12.14
N GLY A 16 18.69 -8.17 -13.06
CA GLY A 16 19.05 -7.81 -14.44
C GLY A 16 19.43 -6.33 -14.56
N ALA A 17 20.58 -6.09 -15.18
CA ALA A 17 21.24 -4.80 -15.35
C ALA A 17 20.52 -3.84 -16.30
N CYS A 18 20.75 -2.54 -16.05
CA CYS A 18 20.34 -1.40 -16.86
C CYS A 18 20.92 -1.43 -18.29
N SER A 19 20.07 -1.12 -19.28
CA SER A 19 20.51 -0.63 -20.59
C SER A 19 19.75 0.66 -20.90
N LEU A 20 20.48 1.79 -20.85
CA LEU A 20 20.05 3.11 -21.29
C LEU A 20 19.95 3.14 -22.81
N VAL A 21 18.76 3.43 -23.34
CA VAL A 21 18.56 3.77 -24.75
C VAL A 21 18.34 5.28 -24.84
N SER A 22 19.33 5.95 -25.41
CA SER A 22 19.35 7.38 -25.71
C SER A 22 18.47 7.67 -26.93
N GLY A 23 17.30 8.28 -26.72
CA GLY A 23 16.39 8.71 -27.79
C GLY A 23 16.32 10.24 -27.87
N LYS A 24 16.76 10.78 -29.01
CA LYS A 24 16.84 12.21 -29.37
C LYS A 24 15.50 12.95 -29.22
N PHE A 25 15.49 14.08 -28.50
CA PHE A 25 14.40 15.06 -28.57
C PHE A 25 14.67 16.08 -29.68
N SER A 26 13.72 16.19 -30.61
CA SER A 26 13.69 17.16 -31.70
C SER A 26 13.13 18.49 -31.19
N SER A 27 13.88 19.57 -31.38
CA SER A 27 13.50 20.95 -31.07
C SER A 27 12.47 21.47 -32.08
N GLY A 28 11.23 21.64 -31.64
CA GLY A 28 10.18 22.36 -32.38
C GLY A 28 10.10 23.82 -31.91
N SER A 29 10.38 24.74 -32.82
CA SER A 29 10.31 26.19 -32.68
C SER A 29 8.86 26.68 -32.57
N THR A 30 8.55 27.49 -31.54
CA THR A 30 7.28 28.23 -31.44
C THR A 30 7.54 29.73 -31.61
N PRO A 31 6.76 30.45 -32.44
CA PRO A 31 6.97 31.87 -32.69
C PRO A 31 6.46 32.75 -31.53
N ALA A 32 7.11 33.89 -31.36
CA ALA A 32 6.78 34.94 -30.41
C ALA A 32 5.44 35.62 -30.73
N PRO A 33 4.68 36.07 -29.71
CA PRO A 33 3.69 37.11 -29.89
C PRO A 33 4.18 38.48 -29.39
N THR A 34 3.87 39.42 -30.27
CA THR A 34 3.93 40.87 -30.28
C THR A 34 3.60 41.59 -28.97
N SER A 35 4.38 42.66 -28.76
CA SER A 35 4.23 43.76 -27.80
C SER A 35 2.88 44.48 -27.90
N THR A 36 2.22 44.67 -26.75
CA THR A 36 1.28 45.77 -26.53
C THR A 36 1.43 46.25 -25.08
N ALA A 37 1.92 47.48 -24.89
CA ALA A 37 1.84 48.19 -23.62
C ALA A 37 0.37 48.57 -23.31
N PRO A 38 -0.03 48.59 -22.04
CA PRO A 38 -0.61 49.85 -21.57
C PRO A 38 -0.32 50.21 -20.10
N ALA A 39 -0.35 51.53 -19.90
CA ALA A 39 -0.84 52.27 -18.74
C ALA A 39 -0.11 52.12 -17.39
N GLU A 40 0.58 53.21 -17.06
CA GLU A 40 0.93 53.64 -15.70
C GLU A 40 -0.21 53.36 -14.72
N THR A 41 0.04 52.45 -13.79
CA THR A 41 -0.80 52.28 -12.60
C THR A 41 0.04 52.68 -11.40
N SER A 42 -0.46 53.67 -10.68
CA SER A 42 0.10 54.31 -9.51
C SER A 42 0.57 53.31 -8.44
N THR A 43 1.79 53.52 -7.96
CA THR A 43 2.38 52.86 -6.80
C THR A 43 1.53 53.14 -5.56
N PRO A 44 0.90 52.14 -4.90
CA PRO A 44 0.40 52.34 -3.57
C PRO A 44 1.59 52.31 -2.61
N SER A 45 1.81 53.45 -1.96
CA SER A 45 2.71 53.64 -0.83
C SER A 45 2.56 52.46 0.14
N SER A 46 3.62 51.66 0.26
CA SER A 46 3.73 50.57 1.22
C SER A 46 3.76 51.17 2.63
N LYS A 47 2.60 51.24 3.27
CA LYS A 47 2.47 51.39 4.71
C LYS A 47 3.35 50.30 5.35
N PRO A 48 4.31 50.62 6.23
CA PRO A 48 5.06 49.60 6.93
C PRO A 48 4.07 48.75 7.71
N ALA A 49 4.10 47.44 7.51
CA ALA A 49 3.32 46.48 8.28
C ALA A 49 3.84 46.44 9.72
N SER A 50 3.54 47.50 10.47
CA SER A 50 3.69 47.58 11.92
C SER A 50 2.46 46.92 12.54
N ALA A 51 2.48 45.60 12.55
CA ALA A 51 1.90 44.81 13.62
C ALA A 51 2.71 43.52 13.60
N ALA A 52 3.70 43.41 14.48
CA ALA A 52 4.19 42.11 14.88
C ALA A 52 2.98 41.38 15.46
N ALA A 53 2.28 40.60 14.63
CA ALA A 53 1.25 39.70 15.10
C ALA A 53 1.87 38.90 16.23
N SER A 54 1.21 38.89 17.39
CA SER A 54 1.67 38.14 18.55
C SER A 54 1.86 36.69 18.12
N ILE A 55 3.11 36.23 18.13
CA ILE A 55 3.45 34.85 17.79
C ILE A 55 2.87 33.95 18.88
N ASP A 56 1.92 33.08 18.53
CA ASP A 56 1.36 32.10 19.46
C ASP A 56 2.15 30.79 19.38
N ARG A 57 3.18 30.67 20.22
CA ARG A 57 4.02 29.47 20.28
C ARG A 57 3.25 28.23 20.76
N SER A 58 2.10 28.38 21.41
CA SER A 58 1.40 27.27 22.07
C SER A 58 0.71 26.31 21.09
N LYS A 59 0.52 26.75 19.84
CA LYS A 59 -0.13 25.94 18.79
C LYS A 59 0.78 24.91 18.15
N LEU A 60 2.10 25.06 18.27
CA LEU A 60 3.08 24.19 17.64
C LEU A 60 3.70 23.21 18.64
N PRO A 61 4.17 22.04 18.19
CA PRO A 61 5.01 21.18 19.01
C PRO A 61 6.24 21.96 19.50
N ALA A 62 6.54 21.89 20.80
CA ALA A 62 7.58 22.70 21.43
C ALA A 62 8.93 22.61 20.70
N ALA A 63 9.35 21.40 20.31
CA ALA A 63 10.59 21.17 19.58
C ALA A 63 10.64 21.91 18.21
N LEU A 64 9.50 22.03 17.52
CA LEU A 64 9.42 22.75 16.26
C LEU A 64 9.45 24.27 16.47
N ALA A 65 8.70 24.78 17.46
CA ALA A 65 8.72 26.19 17.84
C ALA A 65 10.14 26.64 18.25
N ASP A 66 10.81 25.85 19.09
CA ASP A 66 12.18 26.11 19.51
C ASP A 66 13.15 26.12 18.33
N LYS A 67 12.96 25.21 17.35
CA LYS A 67 13.79 25.18 16.16
C LYS A 67 13.60 26.43 15.29
N ILE A 68 12.36 26.86 15.09
CA ILE A 68 12.06 28.10 14.36
C ILE A 68 12.71 29.29 15.06
N ASP A 69 12.54 29.41 16.38
CA ASP A 69 13.10 30.51 17.16
C ASP A 69 14.63 30.54 17.12
N ARG A 70 15.29 29.37 17.22
CA ARG A 70 16.75 29.27 17.08
C ARG A 70 17.23 29.72 15.71
N LEU A 71 16.60 29.22 14.64
CA LEU A 71 16.99 29.49 13.26
C LEU A 71 16.65 30.91 12.79
N THR A 72 15.74 31.59 13.48
CA THR A 72 15.31 32.97 13.19
C THR A 72 15.59 33.92 14.35
N SER A 73 16.66 33.63 15.10
CA SER A 73 17.07 34.39 16.28
C SER A 73 17.66 35.76 15.94
N ASP A 74 18.14 35.95 14.70
CA ASP A 74 18.58 37.25 14.18
C ASP A 74 17.40 38.25 14.14
N PRO A 75 17.53 39.46 14.74
CA PRO A 75 16.51 40.51 14.67
C PRO A 75 16.04 40.85 13.25
N THR A 76 16.90 40.71 12.24
CA THR A 76 16.56 40.94 10.82
C THR A 76 15.65 39.85 10.24
N SER A 77 15.59 38.67 10.87
CA SER A 77 14.72 37.55 10.52
C SER A 77 13.34 37.58 11.19
N ALA A 78 12.97 38.65 11.90
CA ALA A 78 11.70 38.76 12.61
C ALA A 78 10.47 38.57 11.69
N ASN A 79 10.51 39.09 10.47
CA ASN A 79 9.44 38.92 9.48
C ASN A 79 9.35 37.48 8.96
N GLN A 80 10.50 36.82 8.80
CA GLN A 80 10.58 35.42 8.40
C GLN A 80 10.01 34.51 9.50
N ARG A 81 10.38 34.77 10.76
CA ARG A 81 9.83 34.10 11.94
C ARG A 81 8.30 34.22 11.99
N ALA A 82 7.78 35.44 11.90
CA ALA A 82 6.33 35.69 11.90
C ALA A 82 5.61 34.98 10.75
N THR A 83 6.24 34.92 9.56
CA THR A 83 5.70 34.21 8.40
C THR A 83 5.64 32.70 8.65
N TYR A 84 6.68 32.10 9.23
CA TYR A 84 6.69 30.67 9.56
C TYR A 84 5.59 30.31 10.57
N TYR A 85 5.47 31.07 11.66
CA TYR A 85 4.41 30.83 12.64
C TYR A 85 3.03 30.99 12.01
N ARG A 86 2.77 32.04 11.23
CA ARG A 86 1.45 32.22 10.57
C ARG A 86 1.05 31.02 9.70
N ILE A 87 1.96 30.53 8.85
CA ILE A 87 1.68 29.40 7.95
C ILE A 87 1.43 28.11 8.74
N LEU A 88 2.23 27.87 9.80
CA LEU A 88 2.11 26.67 10.62
C LEU A 88 0.89 26.72 11.55
N ASP A 89 0.50 27.89 12.05
CA ASP A 89 -0.67 28.10 12.90
C ASP A 89 -1.96 27.78 12.13
N GLU A 90 -2.09 28.27 10.89
CA GLU A 90 -3.24 27.94 10.02
C GLU A 90 -3.38 26.41 9.82
N SER A 91 -2.25 25.71 9.68
CA SER A 91 -2.21 24.26 9.55
C SER A 91 -2.51 23.53 10.86
N ALA A 92 -2.03 24.08 11.99
CA ALA A 92 -2.26 23.55 13.33
C ALA A 92 -3.74 23.69 13.76
N ASP A 93 -4.40 24.80 13.39
CA ASP A 93 -5.82 25.00 13.64
C ASP A 93 -6.68 24.00 12.85
N LEU A 94 -6.35 23.75 11.58
CA LEU A 94 -7.01 22.71 10.78
C LEU A 94 -6.78 21.32 11.38
N PHE A 95 -5.56 21.02 11.85
CA PHE A 95 -5.27 19.77 12.53
C PHE A 95 -6.09 19.62 13.81
N ALA A 96 -6.14 20.64 14.68
CA ALA A 96 -6.86 20.59 15.95
C ALA A 96 -8.33 20.23 15.76
N LYS A 97 -9.02 20.89 14.82
CA LYS A 97 -10.42 20.57 14.48
C LYS A 97 -10.61 19.10 14.07
N ASN A 98 -9.72 18.58 13.24
CA ASN A 98 -9.82 17.20 12.75
C ASN A 98 -9.39 16.17 13.78
N TRP A 99 -8.43 16.52 14.65
CA TRP A 99 -8.03 15.70 15.78
C TRP A 99 -9.19 15.51 16.75
N ASP A 100 -9.94 16.57 17.07
CA ASP A 100 -11.11 16.48 17.93
C ASP A 100 -12.19 15.60 17.31
N ALA A 101 -12.43 15.72 16.00
CA ALA A 101 -13.36 14.85 15.27
C ALA A 101 -12.90 13.38 15.24
N TYR A 102 -11.60 13.14 15.10
CA TYR A 102 -10.99 11.81 15.22
C TYR A 102 -11.18 11.24 16.63
N GLN A 103 -10.88 12.00 17.68
CA GLN A 103 -11.04 11.56 19.07
C GLN A 103 -12.50 11.26 19.41
N ALA A 104 -13.43 12.11 18.95
CA ALA A 104 -14.86 11.87 19.10
C ALA A 104 -15.30 10.58 18.41
N ARG A 105 -14.80 10.31 17.20
CA ARG A 105 -15.07 9.04 16.50
C ARG A 105 -14.43 7.85 17.22
N LEU A 106 -13.20 7.98 17.70
CA LEU A 106 -12.49 6.93 18.43
C LEU A 106 -13.22 6.54 19.73
N ALA A 107 -13.79 7.52 20.44
CA ALA A 107 -14.60 7.28 21.64
C ALA A 107 -15.89 6.47 21.34
N VAL A 108 -16.44 6.58 20.13
CA VAL A 108 -17.58 5.77 19.67
C VAL A 108 -17.12 4.38 19.21
N VAL A 109 -16.02 4.31 18.45
CA VAL A 109 -15.52 3.06 17.86
C VAL A 109 -14.98 2.11 18.92
N SER A 110 -14.15 2.60 19.85
CA SER A 110 -13.44 1.77 20.83
C SER A 110 -14.34 0.84 21.67
N PRO A 111 -15.43 1.30 22.30
CA PRO A 111 -16.31 0.40 23.07
C PRO A 111 -17.02 -0.63 22.17
N VAL A 112 -17.29 -0.31 20.90
CA VAL A 112 -17.88 -1.24 19.95
C VAL A 112 -16.88 -2.34 19.58
N VAL A 113 -15.61 -2.00 19.36
CA VAL A 113 -14.52 -2.96 19.12
C VAL A 113 -14.37 -3.90 20.31
N GLU A 114 -14.29 -3.37 21.54
CA GLU A 114 -14.15 -4.18 22.75
C GLU A 114 -15.34 -5.14 22.93
N LYS A 115 -16.56 -4.68 22.68
CA LYS A 115 -17.76 -5.50 22.78
C LYS A 115 -17.83 -6.56 21.67
N ALA A 116 -17.47 -6.21 20.44
CA ALA A 116 -17.39 -7.16 19.34
C ALA A 116 -16.35 -8.26 19.61
N ALA A 117 -15.18 -7.91 20.15
CA ALA A 117 -14.15 -8.86 20.55
C ALA A 117 -14.63 -9.83 21.64
N LYS A 118 -15.39 -9.34 22.64
CA LYS A 118 -16.03 -10.19 23.66
C LYS A 118 -17.07 -11.14 23.05
N LEU A 119 -17.90 -10.65 22.13
CA LEU A 119 -18.88 -11.49 21.41
C LEU A 119 -18.18 -12.55 20.55
N ARG A 120 -17.10 -12.21 19.85
CA ARG A 120 -16.28 -13.16 19.10
C ARG A 120 -15.66 -14.22 20.00
N ALA A 121 -15.08 -13.82 21.14
CA ALA A 121 -14.52 -14.75 22.11
C ALA A 121 -15.57 -15.71 22.70
N ALA A 122 -16.82 -15.25 22.82
CA ALA A 122 -17.97 -16.08 23.21
C ALA A 122 -18.59 -16.87 22.03
N ASN A 123 -17.93 -16.92 20.88
CA ASN A 123 -18.38 -17.57 19.64
C ASN A 123 -19.73 -17.04 19.09
N LYS A 124 -20.14 -15.83 19.47
CA LYS A 124 -21.34 -15.15 18.96
C LYS A 124 -21.02 -14.34 17.70
N LEU A 125 -20.54 -15.02 16.66
CA LEU A 125 -19.92 -14.37 15.50
C LEU A 125 -20.89 -13.47 14.70
N ALA A 126 -22.16 -13.88 14.56
CA ALA A 126 -23.16 -13.07 13.85
C ALA A 126 -23.49 -11.77 14.59
N GLU A 127 -23.63 -11.83 15.92
CA GLU A 127 -23.85 -10.65 16.76
C GLU A 127 -22.61 -9.73 16.74
N ALA A 128 -21.40 -10.30 16.82
CA ALA A 128 -20.15 -9.56 16.74
C ALA A 128 -20.02 -8.81 15.40
N ARG A 129 -20.35 -9.46 14.29
CA ARG A 129 -20.33 -8.87 12.95
C ARG A 129 -21.33 -7.72 12.82
N ALA A 130 -22.59 -7.97 13.17
CA ALA A 130 -23.64 -6.95 13.09
C ALA A 130 -23.26 -5.72 13.92
N LEU A 131 -22.66 -5.92 15.10
CA LEU A 131 -22.20 -4.85 15.95
C LEU A 131 -21.03 -4.05 15.33
N ILE A 132 -19.97 -4.72 14.87
CA ILE A 132 -18.77 -4.03 14.37
C ILE A 132 -19.04 -3.27 13.07
N GLU A 133 -19.94 -3.77 12.22
CA GLU A 133 -20.33 -3.13 10.97
C GLU A 133 -21.06 -1.80 11.21
N THR A 134 -21.66 -1.56 12.39
CA THR A 134 -22.33 -0.28 12.70
C THR A 134 -21.41 0.93 12.78
N VAL A 135 -20.11 0.72 13.03
CA VAL A 135 -19.11 1.80 13.20
C VAL A 135 -18.12 1.88 12.05
N ILE A 136 -18.22 1.02 11.04
CA ILE A 136 -17.35 1.04 9.87
C ILE A 136 -18.07 1.79 8.75
N THR A 137 -17.53 2.95 8.37
CA THR A 137 -18.03 3.69 7.22
C THR A 137 -17.76 2.89 5.93
N PRO A 138 -18.79 2.64 5.09
CA PRO A 138 -18.60 1.94 3.83
C PRO A 138 -17.63 2.64 2.88
N VAL A 139 -16.83 1.85 2.17
CA VAL A 139 -15.89 2.37 1.17
C VAL A 139 -16.62 2.70 -0.13
N THR A 140 -16.68 3.99 -0.49
CA THR A 140 -17.21 4.43 -1.77
C THR A 140 -16.13 4.34 -2.86
N ARG A 141 -16.42 3.61 -3.94
CA ARG A 141 -15.56 3.47 -5.11
C ARG A 141 -16.16 4.20 -6.31
N ASP A 142 -15.32 4.79 -7.14
CA ASP A 142 -15.75 5.30 -8.44
C ASP A 142 -16.27 4.13 -9.30
N PRO A 143 -17.52 4.14 -9.78
CA PRO A 143 -18.10 3.00 -10.49
C PRO A 143 -17.35 2.64 -11.80
N SER A 144 -16.74 3.63 -12.44
CA SER A 144 -16.11 3.47 -13.77
C SER A 144 -14.66 2.97 -13.70
N SER A 145 -13.94 3.35 -12.64
CA SER A 145 -12.51 3.11 -12.47
C SER A 145 -12.21 2.17 -11.30
N GLY A 146 -13.13 2.02 -10.34
CA GLY A 146 -12.89 1.30 -9.08
C GLY A 146 -12.02 2.06 -8.11
N ARG A 147 -11.66 3.29 -8.45
CA ARG A 147 -10.72 4.08 -7.66
C ARG A 147 -11.37 4.51 -6.36
N ILE A 148 -10.58 4.44 -5.32
CA ILE A 148 -10.85 5.04 -4.03
C ILE A 148 -10.13 6.38 -4.01
N LYS A 149 -10.86 7.47 -3.79
CA LYS A 149 -10.27 8.81 -3.71
C LYS A 149 -9.48 8.95 -2.42
N LEU A 150 -8.15 9.00 -2.52
CA LEU A 150 -7.25 9.39 -1.44
C LEU A 150 -6.78 10.83 -1.70
N ALA A 151 -7.51 11.81 -1.18
CA ALA A 151 -7.05 13.20 -1.15
C ALA A 151 -6.90 13.64 0.30
N ARG A 152 -5.94 13.03 1.00
CA ARG A 152 -5.71 13.26 2.42
C ARG A 152 -4.94 14.56 2.64
N GLN A 153 -5.51 15.45 3.44
CA GLN A 153 -4.88 16.71 3.82
C GLN A 153 -4.50 16.76 5.31
N THR A 154 -5.06 15.86 6.13
CA THR A 154 -4.91 15.84 7.59
C THR A 154 -5.39 14.47 8.13
N VAL A 155 -5.35 14.28 9.46
CA VAL A 155 -6.02 13.16 10.12
C VAL A 155 -7.51 13.20 9.83
N GLU A 156 -8.12 12.09 9.47
CA GLU A 156 -9.55 12.04 9.17
C GLU A 156 -10.30 11.23 10.24
N PRO A 157 -11.57 11.54 10.55
CA PRO A 157 -12.33 10.77 11.53
C PRO A 157 -12.41 9.27 11.22
N ILE A 158 -12.41 8.92 9.93
CA ILE A 158 -12.45 7.53 9.47
C ILE A 158 -11.20 6.73 9.87
N ASP A 159 -10.07 7.38 10.14
CA ASP A 159 -8.84 6.72 10.60
C ASP A 159 -9.05 6.03 11.97
N ALA A 160 -9.99 6.54 12.80
CA ALA A 160 -10.33 5.95 14.09
C ALA A 160 -11.00 4.57 13.97
N GLU A 161 -11.46 4.20 12.78
CA GLU A 161 -12.16 2.95 12.52
C GLU A 161 -11.22 1.80 12.16
N LEU A 162 -9.91 2.05 11.99
CA LEU A 162 -8.95 1.00 11.62
C LEU A 162 -8.96 -0.20 12.60
N PRO A 163 -9.04 -0.03 13.93
CA PRO A 163 -9.20 -1.15 14.86
C PRO A 163 -10.48 -1.96 14.62
N ALA A 164 -11.58 -1.31 14.25
CA ALA A 164 -12.83 -1.99 13.93
C ALA A 164 -12.72 -2.82 12.64
N VAL A 165 -11.99 -2.33 11.63
CA VAL A 165 -11.71 -3.10 10.42
C VAL A 165 -10.89 -4.36 10.74
N TYR A 166 -9.87 -4.27 11.58
CA TYR A 166 -9.09 -5.44 11.99
C TYR A 166 -9.93 -6.45 12.79
N GLU A 167 -10.81 -6.00 13.67
CA GLU A 167 -11.72 -6.89 14.40
C GLU A 167 -12.74 -7.55 13.46
N LEU A 168 -13.27 -6.81 12.47
CA LEU A 168 -14.15 -7.38 11.43
C LEU A 168 -13.43 -8.45 10.60
N ILE A 169 -12.15 -8.26 10.27
CA ILE A 169 -11.34 -9.30 9.61
C ILE A 169 -11.23 -10.54 10.51
N ALA A 170 -10.98 -10.37 11.82
CA ALA A 170 -10.90 -11.48 12.76
C ALA A 170 -12.24 -12.24 12.87
N ILE A 171 -13.36 -11.53 12.88
CA ILE A 171 -14.71 -12.12 12.87
C ILE A 171 -14.97 -12.86 11.55
N ALA A 172 -14.70 -12.24 10.41
CA ALA A 172 -14.88 -12.85 9.09
C ALA A 172 -14.06 -14.13 8.94
N ARG A 173 -12.81 -14.14 9.45
CA ARG A 173 -11.99 -15.35 9.52
C ARG A 173 -12.63 -16.46 10.36
N ALA A 174 -13.13 -16.13 11.55
CA ALA A 174 -13.81 -17.11 12.40
C ALA A 174 -15.10 -17.67 11.75
N GLN A 175 -15.74 -16.88 10.89
CA GLN A 175 -16.90 -17.29 10.09
C GLN A 175 -16.53 -18.04 8.79
N ASN A 176 -15.24 -18.15 8.45
CA ASN A 176 -14.75 -18.60 7.14
C ASN A 176 -15.28 -17.76 5.95
N ASP A 177 -15.58 -16.48 6.16
CA ASP A 177 -15.99 -15.54 5.11
C ASP A 177 -14.76 -14.92 4.43
N MET A 178 -14.15 -15.67 3.51
CA MET A 178 -12.96 -15.21 2.78
C MET A 178 -13.23 -14.03 1.84
N LEU A 179 -14.48 -13.88 1.37
CA LEU A 179 -14.84 -12.76 0.51
C LEU A 179 -14.72 -11.45 1.29
N ARG A 180 -15.24 -11.41 2.52
CA ARG A 180 -15.13 -10.22 3.38
C ARG A 180 -13.68 -9.94 3.77
N VAL A 181 -12.89 -10.98 4.06
CA VAL A 181 -11.46 -10.86 4.33
C VAL A 181 -10.79 -10.13 3.16
N VAL A 182 -11.02 -10.52 1.92
CA VAL A 182 -10.32 -9.88 0.81
C VAL A 182 -10.80 -8.44 0.58
N GLU A 183 -12.11 -8.19 0.65
CA GLU A 183 -12.67 -6.85 0.51
C GLU A 183 -12.19 -5.88 1.61
N ALA A 184 -11.71 -6.39 2.75
CA ALA A 184 -11.17 -5.57 3.83
C ALA A 184 -9.88 -4.81 3.44
N SER A 185 -9.21 -5.20 2.34
CA SER A 185 -8.12 -4.40 1.77
C SER A 185 -8.57 -2.98 1.42
N ALA A 186 -9.79 -2.78 0.92
CA ALA A 186 -10.30 -1.44 0.62
C ALA A 186 -10.55 -0.64 1.89
N ASP A 187 -11.03 -1.32 2.93
CA ASP A 187 -11.27 -0.70 4.24
C ASP A 187 -9.96 -0.26 4.89
N ILE A 188 -8.91 -1.09 4.78
CA ILE A 188 -7.56 -0.76 5.25
C ILE A 188 -6.97 0.38 4.42
N TYR A 189 -7.15 0.37 3.10
CA TYR A 189 -6.61 1.39 2.20
C TYR A 189 -7.07 2.81 2.57
N LEU A 190 -8.37 2.96 2.88
CA LEU A 190 -8.98 4.24 3.23
C LEU A 190 -8.61 4.73 4.62
N ARG A 191 -8.01 3.89 5.46
CA ARG A 191 -7.70 4.21 6.85
C ARG A 191 -6.19 4.16 7.04
N ARG A 192 -5.70 4.74 8.12
CA ARG A 192 -4.30 4.59 8.50
C ARG A 192 -4.16 4.50 10.00
N LYS A 193 -2.98 4.07 10.41
CA LYS A 193 -2.57 4.18 11.80
C LYS A 193 -2.33 5.66 12.12
N VAL A 194 -2.93 6.11 13.23
CA VAL A 194 -2.70 7.43 13.82
C VAL A 194 -1.79 7.25 15.03
N GLU A 195 -0.81 8.13 15.20
CA GLU A 195 0.06 8.10 16.36
C GLU A 195 -0.73 8.43 17.63
N PRO A 196 -0.48 7.73 18.75
CA PRO A 196 -1.23 7.94 19.98
C PRO A 196 -0.96 9.31 20.61
N ALA A 197 0.23 9.89 20.37
CA ALA A 197 0.61 11.19 20.88
C ALA A 197 0.21 12.30 19.90
N ARG A 198 -0.66 13.21 20.35
CA ARG A 198 -1.16 14.36 19.56
C ARG A 198 -0.03 15.19 18.95
N ASP A 199 0.99 15.54 19.73
CA ASP A 199 2.07 16.41 19.26
C ASP A 199 2.94 15.74 18.20
N ARG A 200 3.12 14.42 18.33
CA ARG A 200 3.83 13.62 17.32
C ARG A 200 3.04 13.60 16.02
N GLU A 201 1.74 13.36 16.12
CA GLU A 201 0.84 13.36 14.97
C GLU A 201 0.78 14.74 14.30
N LEU A 202 0.67 15.82 15.08
CA LEU A 202 0.71 17.20 14.59
C LEU A 202 2.03 17.48 13.85
N THR A 203 3.17 17.03 14.39
CA THR A 203 4.48 17.20 13.73
C THR A 203 4.51 16.54 12.35
N ILE A 204 3.99 15.31 12.24
CA ILE A 204 3.90 14.57 10.98
C ILE A 204 3.03 15.34 9.98
N TRP A 205 1.87 15.86 10.41
CA TRP A 205 0.98 16.59 9.50
C TRP A 205 1.51 17.95 9.07
N LEU A 206 2.13 18.71 9.96
CA LEU A 206 2.79 19.97 9.58
C LEU A 206 3.88 19.72 8.54
N ALA A 207 4.68 18.65 8.71
CA ALA A 207 5.65 18.23 7.71
C ALA A 207 5.02 17.75 6.39
N ALA A 208 3.86 17.10 6.45
CA ALA A 208 3.14 16.61 5.29
C ALA A 208 2.51 17.74 4.45
N THR A 209 1.99 18.79 5.09
CA THR A 209 1.28 19.89 4.43
C THR A 209 2.18 21.09 4.12
N GLN A 210 3.21 21.32 4.94
CA GLN A 210 4.17 22.44 4.80
C GLN A 210 5.58 21.92 4.49
N TYR A 211 5.67 20.91 3.60
CA TYR A 211 6.92 20.21 3.28
C TYR A 211 8.07 21.15 2.96
N ASP A 212 7.87 22.12 2.06
CA ASP A 212 8.93 23.04 1.61
C ASP A 212 9.46 23.92 2.76
N LEU A 213 8.55 24.39 3.63
CA LEU A 213 8.90 25.18 4.80
C LEU A 213 9.72 24.33 5.79
N ILE A 214 9.24 23.13 6.11
CA ILE A 214 9.91 22.23 7.05
C ILE A 214 11.26 21.75 6.50
N GLN A 215 11.35 21.44 5.21
CA GLN A 215 12.61 21.10 4.54
C GLN A 215 13.61 22.26 4.61
N GLY A 216 13.14 23.49 4.40
CA GLY A 216 13.95 24.71 4.53
C GLY A 216 14.55 24.89 5.93
N LEU A 217 13.82 24.52 7.00
CA LEU A 217 14.36 24.51 8.37
C LEU A 217 15.48 23.47 8.56
N GLY A 218 15.50 22.40 7.77
CA GLY A 218 16.57 21.39 7.79
C GLY A 218 17.88 21.90 7.19
N VAL A 219 17.80 22.62 6.06
CA VAL A 219 18.97 23.18 5.36
C VAL A 219 19.71 24.20 6.22
N LEU A 220 19.01 24.90 7.11
CA LEU A 220 19.59 25.88 8.02
C LEU A 220 20.18 25.26 9.32
N GLY A 221 19.89 23.99 9.62
CA GLY A 221 20.05 23.41 10.96
C GLY A 221 21.24 22.48 11.20
N GLY A 222 21.97 22.04 10.17
CA GLY A 222 23.22 21.26 10.27
C GLY A 222 23.15 19.92 11.03
N LYS A 223 23.04 19.94 12.37
CA LYS A 223 23.02 18.76 13.26
C LYS A 223 21.64 18.12 13.44
N ASP A 224 20.57 18.82 13.10
CA ASP A 224 19.18 18.35 13.24
C ASP A 224 18.63 17.72 11.93
N VAL A 225 19.51 17.29 11.02
CA VAL A 225 19.14 16.78 9.70
C VAL A 225 18.49 15.40 9.80
N ASP A 226 18.98 14.53 10.69
CA ASP A 226 18.45 13.17 10.84
C ASP A 226 17.03 13.16 11.43
N ASP A 227 16.78 14.00 12.44
CA ASP A 227 15.45 14.14 13.03
C ASP A 227 14.44 14.70 12.02
N LEU A 228 14.88 15.66 11.19
CA LEU A 228 14.03 16.24 10.16
C LEU A 228 13.81 15.27 8.99
N ALA A 229 14.83 14.53 8.57
CA ALA A 229 14.73 13.46 7.60
C ALA A 229 13.75 12.37 8.08
N LYS A 230 13.82 12.01 9.37
CA LYS A 230 12.85 11.11 9.99
C LYS A 230 11.43 11.67 9.94
N ILE A 231 11.22 12.92 10.37
CA ILE A 231 9.89 13.56 10.31
C ILE A 231 9.34 13.62 8.88
N LEU A 232 10.17 13.99 7.90
CA LEU A 232 9.76 14.02 6.49
C LEU A 232 9.48 12.61 5.94
N GLY A 233 10.25 11.61 6.36
CA GLY A 233 10.01 10.20 6.07
C GLY A 233 8.70 9.71 6.68
N ASP A 234 8.41 10.06 7.93
CA ASP A 234 7.16 9.72 8.61
C ASP A 234 5.96 10.43 7.94
N ALA A 235 6.11 11.69 7.54
CA ALA A 235 5.09 12.44 6.79
C ALA A 235 4.80 11.83 5.42
N HIS A 236 5.82 11.37 4.72
CA HIS A 236 5.65 10.62 3.47
C HIS A 236 4.92 9.30 3.72
N SER A 237 5.37 8.54 4.72
CA SER A 237 4.79 7.27 5.12
C SER A 237 3.33 7.43 5.54
N ALA A 238 2.97 8.49 6.26
CA ALA A 238 1.58 8.76 6.66
C ALA A 238 0.65 8.98 5.47
N LYS A 239 1.13 9.61 4.37
CA LYS A 239 0.37 9.73 3.11
C LYS A 239 0.18 8.38 2.41
N GLN A 240 1.14 7.46 2.58
CA GLN A 240 1.15 6.14 1.93
C GLN A 240 0.68 4.97 2.83
N ALA A 241 0.47 5.21 4.12
CA ALA A 241 0.28 4.16 5.12
C ALA A 241 -0.88 3.21 4.82
N GLY A 242 -1.94 3.71 4.18
CA GLY A 242 -3.06 2.87 3.72
C GLY A 242 -2.61 1.87 2.65
N ALA A 243 -1.80 2.30 1.69
CA ALA A 243 -1.25 1.43 0.65
C ALA A 243 -0.28 0.39 1.24
N GLU A 244 0.63 0.81 2.13
CA GLU A 244 1.56 -0.10 2.80
C GLU A 244 0.84 -1.13 3.67
N ALA A 245 -0.15 -0.70 4.44
CA ALA A 245 -0.98 -1.58 5.27
C ALA A 245 -1.73 -2.60 4.41
N VAL A 246 -2.23 -2.20 3.24
CA VAL A 246 -2.83 -3.13 2.28
C VAL A 246 -1.82 -4.13 1.73
N MET A 247 -0.60 -3.72 1.39
CA MET A 247 0.41 -4.65 0.87
C MET A 247 0.81 -5.69 1.92
N ASN A 248 1.03 -5.25 3.16
CA ASN A 248 1.29 -6.16 4.28
C ASN A 248 0.11 -7.09 4.51
N TYR A 249 -1.11 -6.55 4.46
CA TYR A 249 -2.34 -7.33 4.58
C TYR A 249 -2.44 -8.39 3.48
N LEU A 250 -2.30 -7.99 2.21
CA LEU A 250 -2.35 -8.87 1.04
C LEU A 250 -1.29 -9.98 1.09
N GLY A 251 -0.09 -9.69 1.58
CA GLY A 251 0.95 -10.68 1.85
C GLY A 251 0.51 -11.70 2.90
N ALA A 252 -0.09 -11.23 3.99
CA ALA A 252 -0.57 -12.09 5.08
C ALA A 252 -1.80 -12.93 4.72
N ILE A 253 -2.59 -12.59 3.69
CA ILE A 253 -3.81 -13.36 3.33
C ILE A 253 -3.47 -14.79 2.89
N GLU A 254 -2.23 -15.05 2.44
CA GLU A 254 -1.79 -16.43 2.18
C GLU A 254 -1.78 -17.31 3.44
N ASP A 255 -1.34 -16.74 4.56
CA ASP A 255 -1.39 -17.38 5.88
C ASP A 255 -2.84 -17.53 6.39
N LEU A 256 -3.79 -16.81 5.78
CA LEU A 256 -5.22 -16.90 6.07
C LEU A 256 -5.93 -18.03 5.32
N GLY A 257 -5.18 -18.86 4.58
CA GLY A 257 -5.71 -20.01 3.85
C GLY A 257 -6.08 -19.71 2.39
N LEU A 258 -5.91 -18.47 1.92
CA LEU A 258 -6.07 -18.11 0.53
C LEU A 258 -4.82 -18.51 -0.26
N LYS A 259 -4.90 -19.57 -1.06
CA LYS A 259 -3.78 -19.99 -1.90
C LYS A 259 -3.71 -19.15 -3.16
N ARG A 260 -2.59 -18.44 -3.36
CA ARG A 260 -2.32 -17.79 -4.65
C ARG A 260 -2.02 -18.88 -5.68
N VAL A 261 -2.93 -19.03 -6.62
CA VAL A 261 -2.69 -19.83 -7.81
C VAL A 261 -1.99 -18.91 -8.79
N LEU A 262 -0.67 -18.89 -8.67
CA LEU A 262 0.16 -18.54 -9.80
C LEU A 262 -0.06 -19.64 -10.85
N SER A 263 0.08 -19.28 -12.13
CA SER A 263 0.08 -20.22 -13.27
C SER A 263 0.97 -21.46 -13.08
N ASP A 264 1.85 -21.39 -12.08
CA ASP A 264 3.02 -22.18 -11.78
C ASP A 264 2.68 -23.45 -10.98
N PHE A 265 1.46 -23.57 -10.45
CA PHE A 265 1.08 -24.68 -9.58
C PHE A 265 0.14 -25.69 -10.27
N GLU A 266 0.74 -26.75 -10.81
CA GLU A 266 0.10 -28.06 -11.03
C GLU A 266 -0.33 -28.76 -9.70
N ALA A 267 -0.25 -28.07 -8.55
CA ALA A 267 -0.56 -28.68 -7.26
C ALA A 267 -2.04 -29.05 -7.18
N LYS A 268 -2.28 -30.32 -6.85
CA LYS A 268 -3.57 -30.83 -6.36
C LYS A 268 -3.93 -30.05 -5.10
N LEU A 269 -4.71 -28.97 -5.23
CA LEU A 269 -5.31 -28.34 -4.07
C LEU A 269 -6.38 -29.27 -3.50
N ALA A 270 -6.50 -29.27 -2.17
CA ALA A 270 -7.60 -29.95 -1.53
C ALA A 270 -8.92 -29.31 -1.99
N PRO A 271 -10.00 -30.10 -2.16
CA PRO A 271 -11.35 -29.54 -2.27
C PRO A 271 -11.63 -28.55 -1.13
N GLU A 272 -12.51 -27.59 -1.38
CA GLU A 272 -12.90 -26.51 -0.47
C GLU A 272 -11.77 -25.50 -0.15
N THR A 273 -10.65 -25.53 -0.89
CA THR A 273 -9.57 -24.54 -0.73
C THR A 273 -9.95 -23.22 -1.39
N TRP A 274 -9.81 -22.12 -0.67
CA TRP A 274 -9.91 -20.78 -1.24
C TRP A 274 -8.66 -20.44 -2.05
N VAL A 275 -8.88 -19.98 -3.28
CA VAL A 275 -7.82 -19.61 -4.21
C VAL A 275 -7.97 -18.20 -4.71
N MET A 276 -6.83 -17.53 -4.91
CA MET A 276 -6.74 -16.30 -5.68
C MET A 276 -6.03 -16.60 -7.00
N MET A 277 -6.73 -16.40 -8.11
CA MET A 277 -6.20 -16.64 -9.43
C MET A 277 -6.06 -15.31 -10.16
N THR A 278 -4.87 -15.03 -10.68
CA THR A 278 -4.69 -13.88 -11.58
C THR A 278 -5.03 -14.34 -12.99
N TRP A 279 -6.11 -13.82 -13.57
CA TRP A 279 -6.45 -14.11 -14.96
C TRP A 279 -5.88 -13.10 -15.93
N ARG A 280 -5.64 -11.83 -15.58
CA ARG A 280 -5.13 -10.84 -16.54
C ARG A 280 -3.69 -10.44 -16.23
N ASP A 281 -2.75 -11.24 -16.71
CA ASP A 281 -1.34 -10.85 -16.83
C ASP A 281 -1.10 -10.32 -18.27
N ARG A 282 -0.21 -9.31 -18.44
CA ARG A 282 0.23 -8.81 -19.76
C ARG A 282 0.71 -9.91 -20.70
N THR A 283 1.09 -11.06 -20.14
CA THR A 283 1.58 -12.24 -20.86
C THR A 283 0.55 -13.36 -21.06
N SER A 284 -0.65 -13.24 -20.50
CA SER A 284 -1.70 -14.26 -20.54
C SER A 284 -2.84 -13.88 -21.49
N SER A 285 -3.34 -14.84 -22.27
CA SER A 285 -4.50 -14.64 -23.15
C SER A 285 -5.80 -15.03 -22.46
N ALA A 286 -6.01 -14.59 -21.22
CA ALA A 286 -7.21 -15.00 -20.51
C ALA A 286 -8.46 -14.32 -21.06
N LYS A 287 -9.54 -15.11 -21.12
CA LYS A 287 -10.85 -14.67 -21.58
C LYS A 287 -11.90 -15.16 -20.59
N VAL A 288 -12.84 -14.28 -20.27
CA VAL A 288 -14.08 -14.66 -19.61
C VAL A 288 -15.18 -14.58 -20.65
N GLN A 289 -15.75 -15.74 -21.01
CA GLN A 289 -16.86 -15.84 -21.95
C GLN A 289 -17.88 -16.82 -21.42
N ASN A 290 -19.16 -16.45 -21.41
CA ASN A 290 -20.26 -17.32 -20.97
C ASN A 290 -20.01 -17.95 -19.59
N ASN A 291 -19.54 -17.14 -18.63
CA ASN A 291 -19.13 -17.58 -17.28
C ASN A 291 -17.99 -18.60 -17.26
N LYS A 292 -17.31 -18.86 -18.38
CA LYS A 292 -16.09 -19.67 -18.43
C LYS A 292 -14.88 -18.74 -18.42
N LEU A 293 -14.10 -18.84 -17.37
CA LEU A 293 -12.76 -18.28 -17.29
C LEU A 293 -11.79 -19.28 -17.92
N THR A 294 -11.11 -18.87 -18.99
CA THR A 294 -10.00 -19.63 -19.56
C THR A 294 -8.76 -18.77 -19.50
N SER A 295 -7.72 -19.23 -18.82
CA SER A 295 -6.41 -18.59 -18.79
C SER A 295 -5.36 -19.57 -19.28
N SER A 296 -4.57 -19.17 -20.28
CA SER A 296 -3.44 -19.97 -20.76
C SER A 296 -2.16 -19.18 -20.60
N LYS A 297 -1.14 -19.81 -20.02
CA LYS A 297 0.19 -19.23 -19.86
C LYS A 297 1.27 -20.24 -20.26
N LYS A 298 2.20 -19.79 -21.10
CA LYS A 298 3.38 -20.57 -21.44
C LYS A 298 4.39 -20.41 -20.31
N LEU A 299 4.52 -21.44 -19.48
CA LEU A 299 5.58 -21.52 -18.49
C LEU A 299 6.86 -21.97 -19.16
N THR A 300 7.98 -21.40 -18.74
CA THR A 300 9.30 -21.78 -19.19
C THR A 300 10.22 -21.85 -17.97
N TRP A 301 10.88 -22.98 -17.76
CA TRP A 301 11.80 -23.17 -16.64
C TRP A 301 13.04 -23.91 -17.11
N GLN A 302 14.09 -23.82 -16.31
CA GLN A 302 15.33 -24.54 -16.57
C GLN A 302 15.39 -25.82 -15.75
N ILE A 303 15.55 -26.95 -16.42
CA ILE A 303 15.80 -28.24 -15.78
C ILE A 303 17.31 -28.48 -15.77
N PRO A 304 17.93 -28.68 -14.59
CA PRO A 304 19.32 -29.07 -14.52
C PRO A 304 19.51 -30.48 -15.10
N TYR A 305 20.55 -30.66 -15.90
CA TYR A 305 21.00 -31.94 -16.44
C TYR A 305 22.54 -31.94 -16.51
N ASP A 306 23.15 -33.10 -16.70
CA ASP A 306 24.62 -33.25 -16.68
C ASP A 306 25.26 -32.59 -15.43
N CYS A 307 24.67 -32.78 -14.25
CA CYS A 307 25.19 -32.23 -13.01
C CYS A 307 26.48 -32.93 -12.59
N VAL A 308 27.53 -32.16 -12.37
CA VAL A 308 28.82 -32.64 -11.85
C VAL A 308 29.05 -32.05 -10.48
N VAL A 309 29.20 -32.92 -9.47
CA VAL A 309 29.55 -32.53 -8.12
C VAL A 309 30.96 -31.94 -8.13
N THR A 310 31.12 -30.73 -7.58
CA THR A 310 32.42 -30.07 -7.49
C THR A 310 33.11 -30.38 -6.16
N ASN A 311 34.38 -29.99 -6.04
CA ASN A 311 35.12 -30.06 -4.78
C ASN A 311 34.76 -28.94 -3.78
N ARG A 312 33.80 -28.05 -4.09
CA ARG A 312 33.38 -26.98 -3.18
C ARG A 312 32.27 -27.48 -2.28
N ILE A 313 32.41 -27.26 -0.98
CA ILE A 313 31.38 -27.60 0.01
C ILE A 313 30.31 -26.51 0.00
N GLU A 314 29.04 -26.90 -0.16
CA GLU A 314 27.88 -26.01 -0.02
C GLU A 314 27.46 -25.92 1.46
N SER A 315 27.36 -27.07 2.12
CA SER A 315 26.97 -27.16 3.52
C SER A 315 27.44 -28.46 4.16
N ILE A 316 27.56 -28.47 5.49
CA ILE A 316 27.82 -29.67 6.26
C ILE A 316 26.66 -29.83 7.25
N ASN A 317 25.99 -30.97 7.22
CA ASN A 317 24.95 -31.27 8.20
C ASN A 317 25.61 -31.44 9.58
N PRO A 318 25.27 -30.60 10.57
CA PRO A 318 25.96 -30.60 11.86
C PRO A 318 25.63 -31.81 12.73
N VAL A 319 24.58 -32.57 12.39
CA VAL A 319 24.14 -33.74 13.16
C VAL A 319 24.72 -35.03 12.57
N THR A 320 24.72 -35.16 11.25
CA THR A 320 25.15 -36.41 10.58
C THR A 320 26.57 -36.35 10.03
N GLY A 321 27.20 -35.17 10.02
CA GLY A 321 28.48 -34.94 9.35
C GLY A 321 28.39 -35.02 7.83
N PHE A 322 27.20 -35.12 7.25
CA PHE A 322 27.03 -35.24 5.80
C PHE A 322 27.43 -33.94 5.10
N VAL A 323 28.44 -34.01 4.25
CA VAL A 323 28.93 -32.87 3.47
C VAL A 323 28.17 -32.83 2.14
N ARG A 324 27.41 -31.76 1.91
CA ARG A 324 26.81 -31.45 0.61
C ARG A 324 27.77 -30.59 -0.18
N TYR A 325 28.14 -31.05 -1.37
CA TYR A 325 29.03 -30.35 -2.28
C TYR A 325 28.21 -29.57 -3.32
N VAL A 326 28.73 -28.45 -3.78
CA VAL A 326 28.13 -27.62 -4.83
C VAL A 326 28.11 -28.40 -6.14
N GLU A 327 26.96 -28.48 -6.79
CA GLU A 327 26.80 -29.09 -8.12
C GLU A 327 26.94 -28.04 -9.22
N LYS A 328 27.68 -28.36 -10.28
CA LYS A 328 27.67 -27.62 -11.55
C LYS A 328 26.81 -28.38 -12.55
N CYS A 329 25.64 -27.85 -12.87
CA CYS A 329 24.72 -28.43 -13.84
C CYS A 329 24.76 -27.66 -15.16
N LYS A 330 24.52 -28.36 -16.27
CA LYS A 330 23.98 -27.73 -17.48
C LYS A 330 22.47 -27.55 -17.28
N TYR A 331 21.88 -26.62 -18.00
CA TYR A 331 20.45 -26.33 -17.88
C TYR A 331 19.81 -26.38 -19.25
N ARG A 332 18.68 -27.09 -19.36
CA ARG A 332 17.86 -27.06 -20.58
C ARG A 332 16.58 -26.33 -20.27
N THR A 333 16.15 -25.52 -21.22
CA THR A 333 14.89 -24.79 -21.12
C THR A 333 13.76 -25.73 -21.52
N GLU A 334 12.86 -26.01 -20.58
CA GLU A 334 11.57 -26.65 -20.88
C GLU A 334 10.48 -25.60 -20.87
N SER A 335 9.50 -25.75 -21.78
CA SER A 335 8.29 -24.93 -21.79
C SER A 335 7.05 -25.81 -21.81
N ARG A 336 6.03 -25.42 -21.04
CA ARG A 336 4.68 -26.01 -21.12
C ARG A 336 3.63 -24.92 -21.22
N LEU A 337 2.60 -25.17 -22.02
CA LEU A 337 1.38 -24.37 -21.98
C LEU A 337 0.50 -24.92 -20.86
N VAL A 338 0.28 -24.12 -19.82
CA VAL A 338 -0.68 -24.42 -18.77
C VAL A 338 -1.96 -23.68 -19.09
N THR A 339 -3.06 -24.41 -19.20
CA THR A 339 -4.40 -23.84 -19.33
C THR A 339 -5.16 -24.12 -18.06
N ILE A 340 -5.72 -23.05 -17.48
CA ILE A 340 -6.67 -23.13 -16.38
C ILE A 340 -8.04 -22.80 -16.96
N GLU A 341 -8.93 -23.77 -16.91
CA GLU A 341 -10.35 -23.56 -17.17
C GLU A 341 -11.10 -23.56 -15.84
N ALA A 342 -11.93 -22.53 -15.63
CA ALA A 342 -12.84 -22.44 -14.51
C ALA A 342 -14.22 -21.99 -14.98
N THR A 343 -15.26 -22.61 -14.43
CA THR A 343 -16.64 -22.17 -14.63
C THR A 343 -17.09 -21.35 -13.42
N LEU A 344 -17.58 -20.15 -13.66
CA LEU A 344 -18.12 -19.24 -12.67
C LEU A 344 -19.62 -19.53 -12.48
N ALA A 345 -20.09 -19.49 -11.24
CA ALA A 345 -21.51 -19.66 -10.91
C ALA A 345 -22.40 -18.47 -11.38
N GLY A 346 -21.81 -17.39 -11.88
CA GLY A 346 -22.52 -16.18 -12.30
C GLY A 346 -21.66 -15.26 -13.17
N ALA A 347 -22.28 -14.21 -13.70
CA ALA A 347 -21.59 -13.22 -14.51
C ALA A 347 -20.67 -12.33 -13.66
N LEU A 348 -19.55 -11.93 -14.24
CA LEU A 348 -18.67 -10.93 -13.62
C LEU A 348 -19.33 -9.56 -13.62
N PRO A 349 -19.02 -8.70 -12.64
CA PRO A 349 -19.31 -7.28 -12.72
C PRO A 349 -18.75 -6.69 -14.03
N ALA A 350 -19.50 -5.80 -14.68
CA ALA A 350 -19.11 -5.23 -15.99
C ALA A 350 -17.71 -4.59 -15.98
N TRP A 351 -17.32 -3.99 -14.86
CA TRP A 351 -15.99 -3.41 -14.68
C TRP A 351 -14.88 -4.48 -14.65
N ALA A 352 -15.15 -5.67 -14.08
CA ALA A 352 -14.17 -6.75 -13.95
C ALA A 352 -13.82 -7.37 -15.30
N SER A 353 -14.80 -7.45 -16.22
CA SER A 353 -14.61 -7.92 -17.59
C SER A 353 -13.65 -7.04 -18.41
N SER A 354 -13.57 -5.74 -18.09
CA SER A 354 -12.77 -4.77 -18.84
C SER A 354 -11.49 -4.33 -18.14
N LYS A 355 -11.38 -4.46 -16.81
CA LYS A 355 -10.24 -3.98 -16.00
C LYS A 355 -9.80 -4.91 -14.87
N GLY A 356 -10.56 -5.95 -14.52
CA GLY A 356 -10.20 -6.87 -13.46
C GLY A 356 -9.10 -7.84 -13.88
N ASP A 357 -8.24 -8.20 -12.94
CA ASP A 357 -7.10 -9.08 -13.15
C ASP A 357 -7.09 -10.32 -12.23
N LYS A 358 -7.86 -10.32 -11.13
CA LYS A 358 -7.89 -11.40 -10.14
C LYS A 358 -9.31 -11.87 -9.82
N ILE A 359 -9.43 -13.17 -9.56
CA ILE A 359 -10.62 -13.80 -8.96
C ILE A 359 -10.24 -14.50 -7.67
N ILE A 360 -11.16 -14.45 -6.71
CA ILE A 360 -11.10 -15.29 -5.54
C ILE A 360 -12.28 -16.24 -5.57
N ALA A 361 -12.00 -17.52 -5.41
CA ALA A 361 -13.03 -18.53 -5.45
C ALA A 361 -12.66 -19.70 -4.56
N ARG A 362 -13.67 -20.47 -4.19
CA ARG A 362 -13.48 -21.73 -3.52
C ARG A 362 -13.37 -22.85 -4.56
N SER A 363 -12.34 -23.66 -4.45
CA SER A 363 -12.15 -24.81 -5.34
C SER A 363 -13.09 -25.93 -4.91
N LYS A 364 -14.02 -26.31 -5.77
CA LYS A 364 -14.82 -27.53 -5.58
C LYS A 364 -14.02 -28.77 -5.98
N HIS A 365 -13.25 -28.66 -7.08
CA HIS A 365 -12.33 -29.70 -7.55
C HIS A 365 -11.04 -29.06 -8.09
N GLY A 366 -9.88 -29.56 -7.64
CA GLY A 366 -8.55 -29.19 -8.15
C GLY A 366 -8.05 -30.12 -9.25
N GLY A 367 -7.14 -29.66 -10.11
CA GLY A 367 -6.56 -30.44 -11.21
C GLY A 367 -6.45 -29.64 -12.52
N PRO A 368 -6.33 -30.29 -13.70
CA PRO A 368 -6.26 -29.58 -14.98
C PRO A 368 -7.58 -28.89 -15.38
N ASN A 369 -8.71 -29.29 -14.78
CA ASN A 369 -10.03 -28.72 -15.00
C ASN A 369 -10.59 -28.23 -13.65
N TRP A 370 -10.53 -26.93 -13.39
CA TRP A 370 -10.97 -26.39 -12.11
C TRP A 370 -12.47 -26.17 -12.11
N VAL A 371 -13.14 -26.59 -11.05
CA VAL A 371 -14.51 -26.15 -10.76
C VAL A 371 -14.45 -25.20 -9.58
N LEU A 372 -14.80 -23.93 -9.83
CA LEU A 372 -14.81 -22.88 -8.83
C LEU A 372 -16.25 -22.63 -8.39
N ASP A 373 -16.55 -22.86 -7.12
CA ASP A 373 -17.79 -22.41 -6.52
C ASP A 373 -17.53 -21.21 -5.61
N GLN A 374 -18.58 -20.49 -5.23
CA GLN A 374 -18.50 -19.30 -4.37
C GLN A 374 -17.35 -18.36 -4.74
N PHE A 375 -17.52 -17.60 -5.83
CA PHE A 375 -16.50 -16.69 -6.31
C PHE A 375 -16.87 -15.22 -6.08
N ALA A 376 -15.85 -14.40 -5.88
CA ALA A 376 -15.94 -12.96 -6.04
C ALA A 376 -14.74 -12.47 -6.85
N VAL A 377 -14.95 -11.35 -7.54
CA VAL A 377 -13.85 -10.56 -8.06
C VAL A 377 -13.61 -9.48 -7.03
N PRO A 378 -12.59 -9.62 -6.17
CA PRO A 378 -12.29 -8.54 -5.25
C PRO A 378 -11.88 -7.32 -6.08
N ASP A 379 -12.46 -6.18 -5.78
CA ASP A 379 -12.13 -4.95 -6.51
C ASP A 379 -10.79 -4.40 -6.02
N LEU A 380 -9.69 -5.05 -6.37
CA LEU A 380 -8.33 -4.67 -5.99
C LEU A 380 -7.73 -3.63 -6.94
N ARG A 381 -8.52 -3.00 -7.81
CA ARG A 381 -8.04 -2.00 -8.78
C ARG A 381 -7.38 -0.79 -8.13
N PHE A 382 -7.68 -0.52 -6.86
CA PHE A 382 -7.01 0.51 -6.07
C PHE A 382 -5.61 0.10 -5.58
N VAL A 383 -5.25 -1.18 -5.67
CA VAL A 383 -3.95 -1.73 -5.24
C VAL A 383 -2.94 -1.77 -6.40
N ASP A 384 -3.38 -2.04 -7.63
CA ASP A 384 -2.47 -2.15 -8.78
C ASP A 384 -1.74 -0.84 -9.13
N ASP A 385 -2.29 0.29 -8.70
CA ASP A 385 -1.70 1.64 -8.83
C ASP A 385 -0.74 1.99 -7.67
N VAL A 386 -0.46 1.08 -6.72
CA VAL A 386 0.64 1.25 -5.76
C VAL A 386 1.96 1.07 -6.51
N THR A 387 2.28 2.07 -7.32
CA THR A 387 3.66 2.36 -7.68
C THR A 387 4.30 2.77 -6.37
N VAL A 388 4.81 1.79 -5.61
CA VAL A 388 5.85 2.07 -4.63
C VAL A 388 6.95 2.66 -5.49
N TYR A 389 7.03 3.99 -5.57
CA TYR A 389 8.25 4.61 -6.04
C TYR A 389 9.30 4.11 -5.03
N PRO A 390 10.24 3.22 -5.41
CA PRO A 390 11.33 2.96 -4.52
C PRO A 390 11.93 4.33 -4.26
N PHE A 391 11.92 4.74 -3.00
CA PHE A 391 12.62 5.94 -2.58
C PHE A 391 14.05 5.72 -3.04
N ARG A 392 14.45 6.40 -4.13
CA ARG A 392 15.86 6.57 -4.42
C ARG A 392 16.32 7.47 -3.29
N SER A 393 16.91 6.85 -2.27
CA SER A 393 17.76 7.57 -1.33
C SER A 393 18.61 8.54 -2.15
N PRO A 394 18.55 9.86 -1.89
CA PRO A 394 19.48 10.80 -2.51
C PRO A 394 20.89 10.68 -1.93
N TYR A 395 21.15 9.67 -1.10
CA TYR A 395 22.45 9.34 -0.52
C TYR A 395 22.91 7.97 -0.96
#